data_AF-R2Q9G7-F1
#
_entry.id   AF-R2Q9G7-F1
#
_cell.length_a   1.000
_cell.length_b   1.000
_cell.length_c   1.000
_cell.angle_alpha   90.00
_cell.angle_beta   90.00
_cell.angle_gamma   90.00
#
_symmetry.space_group_name_H-M   'P 1'
#
loop_
_entity.id
_entity.type
_entity.pdbx_description
1 polymer ?
#
loop_
_entity_poly.entity_id
_entity_poly.type
_entity_poly.pdbx_seq_one_letter_code
_entity_poly.pdbx_strand_id
1 'polypeptide(L)'
;MKLQQLKALMRTNILYVNPSATNQARKKGKTGAKLIRSIFSSYILSGIVFLVVYVGIMFMIDFSKFPGFFTYYMALFGLIGFSQAMSAIFNVFFESRDLENYLSMPFRQGEVFLSKFLVVGLTIVPFLLPLAVVFFLAAWRSGQMILLAIISSLLLFAAFVLLLFGLCSLFIFGLTQTKLFARHKKTFTTGMLVLSMVVSIGGILLINFSQTNTSYSTELVDKTALAPFMPFFYAVTAPFSVAGLLSIAGLVICLAVIFFILRKGIVPKLYQSVNDTPQNGGSKKRMRKENQNLVQLMRNYNIQLIKNPNLVMQMLSSSLIMPIVFFITFMMNGDFSFEGLSLKFFGVFFVVGIFVAGMTINQTSFVSSIISLDRENFLFIRSLPLSFKSYMRIKFWFACTLQIIITGVVGLLAGLVFRLPFLLLLSMLAGVVLGTILISLHFFIRDYQLLNLSWNNISELFTRGSGNFALVFWIFGVMILGGIVITAYVMAVIFQINPWLLNGGVFLLIAVISALYLRNKQTYFWNRLMD
;
A
#
# COMPACT_ATOMS: atom_id res chain seq x y z
N MET A 1 -12.17 26.64 25.16
CA MET A 1 -11.28 25.66 24.52
C MET A 1 -9.86 26.23 24.56
N LYS A 2 -8.91 25.67 25.32
CA LYS A 2 -7.55 26.24 25.36
C LYS A 2 -6.79 25.73 24.13
N LEU A 3 -6.66 26.56 23.09
CA LEU A 3 -5.97 26.24 21.81
C LEU A 3 -4.59 25.59 22.02
N GLN A 4 -3.91 25.94 23.12
CA GLN A 4 -2.62 25.39 23.53
C GLN A 4 -2.69 23.89 23.89
N GLN A 5 -3.76 23.44 24.55
CA GLN A 5 -3.97 22.03 24.92
C GLN A 5 -4.25 21.18 23.67
N LEU A 6 -5.08 21.66 22.75
CA LEU A 6 -5.32 21.00 21.47
C LEU A 6 -4.03 20.90 20.64
N LYS A 7 -3.24 21.98 20.59
CA LYS A 7 -1.96 22.01 19.88
C LYS A 7 -0.95 21.04 20.48
N ALA A 8 -0.92 20.88 21.80
CA ALA A 8 -0.09 19.89 22.48
C ALA A 8 -0.52 18.45 22.14
N LEU A 9 -1.83 18.16 22.17
CA LEU A 9 -2.37 16.85 21.79
C LEU A 9 -2.12 16.53 20.31
N MET A 10 -2.27 17.50 19.40
CA MET A 10 -1.93 17.30 17.97
C MET A 10 -0.44 16.99 17.78
N ARG A 11 0.44 17.70 18.50
CA ARG A 11 1.90 17.47 18.44
C ARG A 11 2.28 16.06 18.90
N THR A 12 1.55 15.48 19.83
CA THR A 12 1.80 14.11 20.29
C THR A 12 1.21 13.09 19.31
N ASN A 13 -0.05 13.27 18.91
CA ASN A 13 -0.73 12.34 18.00
C ASN A 13 -0.10 12.28 16.60
N ILE A 14 0.48 13.37 16.08
CA ILE A 14 1.15 13.37 14.76
C ILE A 14 2.34 12.40 14.69
N LEU A 15 2.94 12.06 15.84
CA LEU A 15 4.04 11.11 15.92
C LEU A 15 3.57 9.67 15.67
N TYR A 16 2.32 9.37 16.00
CA TYR A 16 1.72 8.03 15.93
C TYR A 16 0.98 7.72 14.64
N VAL A 17 0.64 8.76 13.88
CA VAL A 17 0.03 8.66 12.55
C VAL A 17 0.83 7.78 11.61
N ASN A 18 2.13 8.05 11.53
CA ASN A 18 3.06 7.33 10.70
C ASN A 18 4.33 7.11 11.53
N PRO A 19 4.34 6.06 12.36
CA PRO A 19 5.46 5.79 13.26
C PRO A 19 6.78 5.63 12.49
N SER A 20 6.71 5.30 11.20
CA SER A 20 7.85 5.09 10.32
C SER A 20 8.52 6.40 9.93
N ALA A 21 7.74 7.38 9.48
CA ALA A 21 8.22 8.71 9.15
C ALA A 21 8.79 9.43 10.38
N THR A 22 8.16 9.24 11.54
CA THR A 22 8.61 9.80 12.82
C THR A 22 9.98 9.27 13.23
N ASN A 23 10.17 7.96 13.20
CA ASN A 23 11.45 7.36 13.59
C ASN A 23 12.58 7.72 12.62
N GLN A 24 12.29 7.82 11.32
CA GLN A 24 13.28 8.22 10.33
C GLN A 24 13.76 9.66 10.54
N ALA A 25 12.86 10.58 10.88
CA ALA A 25 13.23 11.96 11.18
C ALA A 25 14.00 12.09 12.50
N ARG A 26 13.71 11.26 13.53
CA ARG A 26 14.51 11.18 14.76
C ARG A 26 15.95 10.74 14.48
N LYS A 27 16.15 9.76 13.60
CA LYS A 27 17.49 9.28 13.20
C LYS A 27 18.30 10.32 12.43
N LYS A 28 17.64 11.24 11.71
CA LYS A 28 18.29 12.42 11.10
C LYS A 28 18.63 13.53 12.13
N GLY A 29 18.67 13.21 13.42
CA GLY A 29 18.97 14.14 14.51
C GLY A 29 17.85 15.14 14.83
N LYS A 30 16.64 14.97 14.28
CA LYS A 30 15.53 15.89 14.54
C LYS A 30 14.79 15.49 15.82
N THR A 31 14.89 16.33 16.86
CA THR A 31 14.19 16.13 18.14
C THR A 31 13.17 17.26 18.39
N GLY A 32 12.18 16.98 19.26
CA GLY A 32 11.18 17.95 19.70
C GLY A 32 10.40 18.63 18.56
N ALA A 33 10.45 19.97 18.51
CA ALA A 33 9.72 20.76 17.52
C ALA A 33 10.23 20.58 16.08
N LYS A 34 11.52 20.31 15.88
CA LYS A 34 12.11 20.07 14.54
C LYS A 34 11.60 18.76 13.93
N LEU A 35 11.35 17.75 14.77
CA LEU A 35 10.75 16.48 14.35
C LEU A 35 9.33 16.69 13.82
N ILE A 36 8.49 17.32 14.65
CA ILE A 36 7.09 17.61 14.32
C ILE A 36 7.00 18.46 13.05
N ARG A 37 7.84 19.50 12.93
CA ARG A 37 7.90 20.35 11.73
C ARG A 37 8.30 19.57 10.48
N SER A 38 9.24 18.62 10.59
CA SER A 38 9.65 17.78 9.45
C SER A 38 8.54 16.86 8.98
N ILE A 39 7.80 16.24 9.90
CA ILE A 39 6.68 15.35 9.54
C ILE A 39 5.55 16.16 8.92
N PHE A 40 5.18 17.26 9.56
CA PHE A 40 4.15 18.18 9.07
C PHE A 40 4.49 18.74 7.69
N SER A 41 5.74 19.20 7.50
CA SER A 41 6.23 19.69 6.21
C SER A 41 6.25 18.61 5.14
N SER A 42 6.46 17.34 5.50
CA SER A 42 6.42 16.24 4.54
C SER A 42 5.01 16.03 3.98
N TYR A 43 3.97 16.12 4.82
CA TYR A 43 2.58 16.03 4.36
C TYR A 43 2.19 17.24 3.51
N ILE A 44 2.61 18.44 3.89
CA ILE A 44 2.40 19.65 3.08
C ILE A 44 3.09 19.53 1.72
N LEU A 45 4.37 19.13 1.70
CA LEU A 45 5.13 18.97 0.46
C LEU A 45 4.48 17.92 -0.45
N SER A 46 4.08 16.78 0.12
CA SER A 46 3.32 15.77 -0.62
C SER A 46 2.04 16.35 -1.21
N GLY A 47 1.32 17.16 -0.44
CA GLY A 47 0.10 17.82 -0.92
C GLY A 47 0.37 18.80 -2.06
N ILE A 48 1.42 19.61 -1.97
CA ILE A 48 1.82 20.55 -3.03
C ILE A 48 2.18 19.79 -4.30
N VAL A 49 2.98 18.73 -4.21
CA VAL A 49 3.36 17.91 -5.37
C VAL A 49 2.14 17.31 -6.04
N PHE A 50 1.23 16.72 -5.27
CA PHE A 50 -0.02 16.19 -5.82
C PHE A 50 -0.87 17.27 -6.48
N LEU A 51 -0.99 18.44 -5.86
CA LEU A 51 -1.74 19.55 -6.43
C LEU A 51 -1.17 19.97 -7.78
N VAL A 52 0.15 20.20 -7.88
CA VAL A 52 0.80 20.62 -9.13
C VAL A 52 0.62 19.58 -10.24
N VAL A 53 0.86 18.30 -9.93
CA VAL A 53 0.75 17.21 -10.91
C VAL A 53 -0.69 17.07 -11.41
N TYR A 54 -1.67 17.06 -10.52
CA TYR A 54 -3.06 16.86 -10.90
C TYR A 54 -3.69 18.08 -11.56
N VAL A 55 -3.30 19.31 -11.19
CA VAL A 55 -3.67 20.51 -11.96
C VAL A 55 -3.18 20.35 -13.40
N GLY A 56 -1.92 19.97 -13.63
CA GLY A 56 -1.38 19.78 -14.98
C GLY A 56 -2.12 18.72 -15.79
N ILE A 57 -2.41 17.56 -15.21
CA ILE A 57 -3.10 16.46 -15.89
C ILE A 57 -4.57 16.81 -16.18
N MET A 58 -5.26 17.43 -15.24
CA MET A 58 -6.71 17.66 -15.31
C MET A 58 -7.10 18.96 -16.02
N PHE A 59 -6.15 19.86 -16.25
CA PHE A 59 -6.42 21.14 -16.89
C PHE A 59 -7.06 20.99 -18.28
N MET A 60 -6.81 19.90 -19.01
CA MET A 60 -7.38 19.72 -20.35
C MET A 60 -8.85 19.24 -20.34
N ILE A 61 -9.40 18.84 -19.19
CA ILE A 61 -10.75 18.23 -19.10
C ILE A 61 -11.78 19.25 -18.62
N ASP A 62 -12.86 19.48 -19.39
CA ASP A 62 -13.95 20.38 -18.99
C ASP A 62 -14.99 19.68 -18.10
N PHE A 63 -14.68 19.59 -16.80
CA PHE A 63 -15.57 18.95 -15.82
C PHE A 63 -16.95 19.61 -15.71
N SER A 64 -17.15 20.85 -16.14
CA SER A 64 -18.46 21.52 -16.12
C SER A 64 -19.44 20.87 -17.11
N LYS A 65 -18.92 20.38 -18.24
CA LYS A 65 -19.71 19.73 -19.31
C LYS A 65 -19.74 18.21 -19.20
N PHE A 66 -18.86 17.64 -18.37
CA PHE A 66 -18.68 16.20 -18.19
C PHE A 66 -18.98 15.75 -16.74
N PRO A 67 -20.26 15.76 -16.30
CA PRO A 67 -20.66 15.26 -14.97
C PRO A 67 -20.23 13.82 -14.70
N GLY A 68 -20.16 12.97 -15.73
CA GLY A 68 -19.65 11.62 -15.64
C GLY A 68 -18.19 11.59 -15.16
N PHE A 69 -17.31 12.31 -15.84
CA PHE A 69 -15.91 12.42 -15.43
C PHE A 69 -15.73 13.05 -14.04
N PHE A 70 -16.52 14.07 -13.71
CA PHE A 70 -16.49 14.71 -12.39
C PHE A 70 -16.79 13.69 -11.27
N THR A 71 -17.95 13.03 -11.36
CA THR A 71 -18.40 12.06 -10.34
C THR A 71 -17.48 10.84 -10.25
N TYR A 72 -16.86 10.49 -11.37
CA TYR A 72 -15.87 9.44 -11.45
C TYR A 72 -14.59 9.76 -10.64
N TYR A 73 -13.99 10.93 -10.83
CA TYR A 73 -12.83 11.35 -10.03
C TYR A 73 -13.18 11.48 -8.55
N MET A 74 -14.40 11.93 -8.22
CA MET A 74 -14.91 11.92 -6.85
C MET A 74 -14.90 10.52 -6.21
N ALA A 75 -15.43 9.53 -6.91
CA ALA A 75 -15.45 8.16 -6.42
C ALA A 75 -14.04 7.60 -6.21
N LEU A 76 -13.16 7.83 -7.18
CA LEU A 76 -11.78 7.38 -7.19
C LEU A 76 -10.98 7.92 -6.00
N PHE A 77 -10.89 9.25 -5.86
CA PHE A 77 -10.16 9.84 -4.74
C PHE A 77 -10.87 9.59 -3.43
N GLY A 78 -12.20 9.47 -3.44
CA GLY A 78 -12.99 9.00 -2.31
C GLY A 78 -12.57 7.60 -1.84
N LEU A 79 -12.40 6.64 -2.75
CA LEU A 79 -11.97 5.28 -2.43
C LEU A 79 -10.53 5.24 -1.90
N ILE A 80 -9.61 5.98 -2.54
CA ILE A 80 -8.22 6.08 -2.07
C ILE A 80 -8.18 6.74 -0.69
N GLY A 81 -8.89 7.86 -0.52
CA GLY A 81 -9.00 8.57 0.75
C GLY A 81 -9.61 7.70 1.84
N PHE A 82 -10.65 6.91 1.53
CA PHE A 82 -11.26 5.95 2.44
C PHE A 82 -10.25 4.91 2.88
N SER A 83 -9.50 4.31 1.95
CA SER A 83 -8.47 3.33 2.26
C SER A 83 -7.38 3.88 3.20
N GLN A 84 -6.89 5.10 2.95
CA GLN A 84 -5.88 5.73 3.80
C GLN A 84 -6.44 6.13 5.16
N ALA A 85 -7.67 6.63 5.20
CA ALA A 85 -8.38 6.95 6.43
C ALA A 85 -8.53 5.71 7.32
N MET A 86 -8.85 4.56 6.72
CA MET A 86 -9.03 3.32 7.45
C MET A 86 -7.77 2.90 8.23
N SER A 87 -6.62 2.94 7.56
CA SER A 87 -5.32 2.62 8.17
C SER A 87 -4.93 3.64 9.25
N ALA A 88 -5.08 4.93 8.96
CA ALA A 88 -4.71 6.00 9.89
C ALA A 88 -5.61 6.03 11.14
N ILE A 89 -6.93 5.84 11.00
CA ILE A 89 -7.84 5.73 12.14
C ILE A 89 -7.46 4.52 12.99
N PHE A 90 -7.19 3.36 12.39
CA PHE A 90 -6.80 2.18 13.14
C PHE A 90 -5.53 2.42 13.99
N ASN A 91 -4.48 2.96 13.37
CA ASN A 91 -3.21 3.21 14.05
C ASN A 91 -3.36 4.22 15.20
N VAL A 92 -4.08 5.32 14.96
CA VAL A 92 -4.21 6.43 15.91
C VAL A 92 -5.27 6.18 16.99
N PHE A 93 -6.31 5.39 16.73
CA PHE A 93 -7.38 5.15 17.71
C PHE A 93 -7.28 3.80 18.43
N PHE A 94 -6.71 2.76 17.81
CA PHE A 94 -6.74 1.39 18.35
C PHE A 94 -5.37 0.79 18.65
N GLU A 95 -4.32 1.20 17.94
CA GLU A 95 -2.95 0.71 18.17
C GLU A 95 -2.17 1.60 19.15
N SER A 96 -2.41 2.92 19.14
CA SER A 96 -1.84 3.83 20.12
C SER A 96 -2.40 3.51 21.52
N ARG A 97 -1.57 3.03 22.45
CA ARG A 97 -1.95 2.82 23.86
C ARG A 97 -2.10 4.13 24.65
N ASP A 98 -2.13 5.26 23.98
CA ASP A 98 -2.10 6.58 24.61
C ASP A 98 -3.43 6.99 25.25
N LEU A 99 -4.55 6.35 24.89
CA LEU A 99 -5.86 6.69 25.48
C LEU A 99 -5.89 6.42 26.99
N GLU A 100 -5.22 5.36 27.43
CA GLU A 100 -5.07 4.99 28.85
C GLU A 100 -4.28 6.05 29.63
N ASN A 101 -3.21 6.57 29.01
CA ASN A 101 -2.41 7.65 29.58
C ASN A 101 -3.11 9.03 29.52
N TYR A 102 -4.04 9.24 28.59
CA TYR A 102 -4.83 10.47 28.50
C TYR A 102 -6.00 10.49 29.50
N LEU A 103 -6.49 9.33 29.95
CA LEU A 103 -7.55 9.21 30.95
C LEU A 103 -7.12 9.73 32.34
N SER A 104 -5.84 9.60 32.69
CA SER A 104 -5.28 10.10 33.94
C SER A 104 -4.93 11.60 33.90
N MET A 105 -4.99 12.23 32.72
CA MET A 105 -4.71 13.65 32.53
C MET A 105 -6.01 14.47 32.47
N PRO A 106 -6.01 15.76 32.87
CA PRO A 106 -7.20 16.60 32.94
C PRO A 106 -7.64 17.11 31.55
N PHE A 107 -7.85 16.21 30.59
CA PHE A 107 -8.35 16.52 29.25
C PHE A 107 -9.81 16.09 29.10
N ARG A 108 -10.62 16.89 28.39
CA ARG A 108 -11.99 16.46 28.05
C ARG A 108 -11.94 15.39 26.97
N GLN A 109 -12.80 14.38 27.07
CA GLN A 109 -12.93 13.29 26.08
C GLN A 109 -13.09 13.82 24.63
N GLY A 110 -13.90 14.86 24.44
CA GLY A 110 -14.08 15.51 23.14
C GLY A 110 -12.80 16.16 22.58
N GLU A 111 -11.87 16.62 23.43
CA GLU A 111 -10.61 17.26 23.00
C GLU A 111 -9.59 16.23 22.52
N VAL A 112 -9.52 15.08 23.21
CA VAL A 112 -8.68 13.96 22.78
C VAL A 112 -9.19 13.39 21.46
N PHE A 113 -10.51 13.19 21.33
CA PHE A 113 -11.12 12.75 20.08
C PHE A 113 -10.86 13.73 18.92
N LEU A 114 -11.08 15.04 19.15
CA LEU A 114 -10.83 16.08 18.14
C LEU A 114 -9.35 16.15 17.72
N SER A 115 -8.43 15.95 18.66
CA SER A 115 -6.99 15.95 18.34
C SER A 115 -6.60 14.78 17.43
N LYS A 116 -7.11 13.57 17.70
CA LYS A 116 -6.91 12.39 16.86
C LYS A 116 -7.60 12.55 15.51
N PHE A 117 -8.81 13.12 15.51
CA PHE A 117 -9.57 13.46 14.30
C PHE A 117 -8.77 14.35 13.35
N LEU A 118 -8.27 15.50 13.84
CA LEU A 118 -7.53 16.45 13.01
C LEU A 118 -6.22 15.87 12.49
N VAL A 119 -5.57 15.05 13.30
CA VAL A 119 -4.30 14.40 12.98
C VAL A 119 -4.47 13.33 11.90
N VAL A 120 -5.56 12.56 11.94
CA VAL A 120 -5.89 11.65 10.85
C VAL A 120 -6.32 12.43 9.60
N GLY A 121 -7.12 13.49 9.75
CA GLY A 121 -7.48 14.37 8.64
C GLY A 121 -6.27 14.89 7.88
N LEU A 122 -5.23 15.35 8.59
CA LEU A 122 -3.97 15.82 8.00
C LEU A 122 -3.30 14.78 7.07
N THR A 123 -3.49 13.48 7.34
CA THR A 123 -2.89 12.42 6.50
C THR A 123 -3.67 12.04 5.28
N ILE A 124 -4.98 12.24 5.32
CA ILE A 124 -5.87 11.88 4.21
C ILE A 124 -5.91 13.03 3.20
N VAL A 125 -5.84 14.28 3.68
CA VAL A 125 -5.92 15.50 2.85
C VAL A 125 -5.01 15.48 1.62
N PRO A 126 -3.71 15.10 1.70
CA PRO A 126 -2.85 15.05 0.51
C PRO A 126 -3.37 14.15 -0.62
N PHE A 127 -4.03 13.05 -0.28
CA PHE A 127 -4.59 12.11 -1.25
C PHE A 127 -5.94 12.58 -1.83
N LEU A 128 -6.63 13.47 -1.13
CA LEU A 128 -7.91 14.05 -1.56
C LEU A 128 -7.74 15.37 -2.31
N LEU A 129 -6.59 16.06 -2.19
CA LEU A 129 -6.33 17.34 -2.85
C LEU A 129 -6.66 17.40 -4.35
N PRO A 130 -6.48 16.33 -5.14
CA PRO A 130 -6.93 16.34 -6.54
C PRO A 130 -8.43 16.65 -6.71
N LEU A 131 -9.28 16.35 -5.71
CA LEU A 131 -10.70 16.75 -5.73
C LEU A 131 -10.89 18.24 -5.56
N ALA A 132 -10.05 18.92 -4.77
CA ALA A 132 -10.11 20.38 -4.69
C ALA A 132 -9.84 21.00 -6.06
N VAL A 133 -8.92 20.40 -6.84
CA VAL A 133 -8.65 20.80 -8.23
C VAL A 133 -9.86 20.55 -9.12
N VAL A 134 -10.48 19.37 -9.04
CA VAL A 134 -11.70 19.04 -9.82
C VAL A 134 -12.85 20.01 -9.50
N PHE A 135 -13.09 20.30 -8.22
CA PHE A 135 -14.11 21.27 -7.81
C PHE A 135 -13.81 22.67 -8.31
N PHE A 136 -12.56 23.12 -8.23
CA PHE A 136 -12.15 24.42 -8.72
C PHE A 136 -12.30 24.55 -10.24
N LEU A 137 -11.81 23.56 -11.01
CA LEU A 137 -11.91 23.56 -12.48
C LEU A 137 -13.37 23.51 -12.94
N ALA A 138 -14.22 22.71 -12.28
CA ALA A 138 -15.66 22.67 -12.57
C ALA A 138 -16.36 24.00 -12.24
N ALA A 139 -16.06 24.62 -11.08
CA ALA A 139 -16.65 25.90 -10.69
C ALA A 139 -16.23 27.03 -11.65
N TRP A 140 -14.94 27.13 -11.98
CA TRP A 140 -14.44 28.15 -12.91
C TRP A 140 -15.08 27.99 -14.30
N ARG A 141 -15.09 26.78 -14.86
CA ARG A 141 -15.59 26.52 -16.21
C ARG A 141 -17.12 26.60 -16.33
N SER A 142 -17.83 26.55 -15.20
CA SER A 142 -19.28 26.81 -15.15
C SER A 142 -19.64 28.30 -15.28
N GLY A 143 -18.65 29.20 -15.40
CA GLY A 143 -18.87 30.64 -15.58
C GLY A 143 -18.97 31.42 -14.27
N GLN A 144 -18.61 30.83 -13.13
CA GLN A 144 -18.56 31.55 -11.86
C GLN A 144 -17.38 32.51 -11.79
N MET A 145 -17.56 33.59 -11.02
CA MET A 145 -16.45 34.46 -10.65
C MET A 145 -15.34 33.66 -9.96
N ILE A 146 -14.09 33.91 -10.34
CA ILE A 146 -12.91 33.18 -9.88
C ILE A 146 -12.87 33.09 -8.34
N LEU A 147 -13.14 34.19 -7.65
CA LEU A 147 -13.14 34.24 -6.19
C LEU A 147 -14.21 33.31 -5.58
N LEU A 148 -15.41 33.29 -6.16
CA LEU A 148 -16.50 32.42 -5.72
C LEU A 148 -16.19 30.95 -6.03
N ALA A 149 -15.55 30.66 -7.16
CA ALA A 149 -15.10 29.32 -7.52
C ALA A 149 -14.05 28.77 -6.52
N ILE A 150 -13.13 29.60 -6.04
CA ILE A 150 -12.16 29.21 -5.00
C ILE A 150 -12.87 28.92 -3.69
N ILE A 151 -13.77 29.80 -3.26
CA ILE A 151 -14.47 29.66 -1.97
C ILE A 151 -15.37 28.41 -1.98
N SER A 152 -16.19 28.24 -3.03
CA SER A 152 -17.10 27.10 -3.16
C SER A 152 -16.35 25.76 -3.26
N SER A 153 -15.27 25.70 -4.05
CA SER A 153 -14.45 24.50 -4.18
C SER A 153 -13.79 24.11 -2.86
N LEU A 154 -13.26 25.06 -2.10
CA LEU A 154 -12.66 24.80 -0.79
C LEU A 154 -13.72 24.34 0.24
N LEU A 155 -14.91 24.93 0.22
CA LEU A 155 -16.01 24.56 1.12
C LEU A 155 -16.49 23.13 0.82
N LEU A 156 -16.72 22.80 -0.46
CA LEU A 156 -17.14 21.46 -0.87
C LEU A 156 -16.04 20.42 -0.66
N PHE A 157 -14.77 20.79 -0.84
CA PHE A 157 -13.64 19.95 -0.45
C PHE A 157 -13.65 19.65 1.05
N ALA A 158 -13.79 20.66 1.90
CA ALA A 158 -13.88 20.46 3.34
C ALA A 158 -15.08 19.58 3.72
N ALA A 159 -16.25 19.82 3.12
CA ALA A 159 -17.45 19.01 3.33
C ALA A 159 -17.21 17.54 2.94
N PHE A 160 -16.59 17.28 1.79
CA PHE A 160 -16.26 15.93 1.33
C PHE A 160 -15.29 15.22 2.28
N VAL A 161 -14.22 15.90 2.71
CA VAL A 161 -13.24 15.36 3.67
C VAL A 161 -13.92 14.97 4.99
N LEU A 162 -14.80 15.84 5.52
CA LEU A 162 -15.54 15.58 6.74
C LEU A 162 -16.51 14.39 6.60
N LEU A 163 -17.22 14.31 5.47
CA LEU A 163 -18.16 13.25 5.18
C LEU A 163 -17.43 11.90 5.06
N LEU A 164 -16.37 11.85 4.26
CA LEU A 164 -15.54 10.65 4.08
C LEU A 164 -14.96 10.16 5.41
N PHE A 165 -14.34 11.07 6.18
CA PHE A 165 -13.78 10.71 7.47
C PHE A 165 -14.85 10.22 8.45
N GLY A 166 -16.02 10.87 8.47
CA GLY A 166 -17.13 10.50 9.32
C GLY A 166 -17.67 9.10 8.98
N LEU A 167 -17.84 8.79 7.69
CA LEU A 167 -18.21 7.45 7.22
C LEU A 167 -17.15 6.40 7.58
N CYS A 168 -15.85 6.70 7.37
CA CYS A 168 -14.76 5.79 7.76
C CYS A 168 -14.78 5.50 9.26
N SER A 169 -14.97 6.54 10.07
CA SER A 169 -15.07 6.42 11.52
C SER A 169 -16.26 5.54 11.89
N LEU A 170 -17.45 5.81 11.34
CA LEU A 170 -18.64 5.00 11.59
C LEU A 170 -18.42 3.54 11.24
N PHE A 171 -17.80 3.27 10.09
CA PHE A 171 -17.49 1.93 9.63
C PHE A 171 -16.53 1.21 10.60
N ILE A 172 -15.40 1.83 10.95
CA ILE A 172 -14.42 1.24 11.86
C ILE A 172 -15.01 1.04 13.25
N PHE A 173 -15.61 2.08 13.83
CA PHE A 173 -16.13 2.02 15.18
C PHE A 173 -17.31 1.04 15.29
N GLY A 174 -18.16 0.97 14.27
CA GLY A 174 -19.21 -0.05 14.16
C GLY A 174 -18.64 -1.47 14.15
N LEU A 175 -17.59 -1.71 13.35
CA LEU A 175 -16.91 -3.00 13.31
C LEU A 175 -16.24 -3.36 14.63
N THR A 176 -15.61 -2.39 15.31
CA THR A 176 -14.90 -2.64 16.57
C THR A 176 -15.81 -2.98 17.75
N GLN A 177 -17.09 -2.62 17.69
CA GLN A 177 -18.10 -2.98 18.69
C GLN A 177 -18.62 -4.41 18.53
N THR A 178 -18.29 -5.11 17.44
CA THR A 178 -18.73 -6.49 17.24
C THR A 178 -17.96 -7.47 18.13
N LYS A 179 -18.64 -8.48 18.69
CA LYS A 179 -18.02 -9.56 19.51
C LYS A 179 -16.92 -10.32 18.75
N LEU A 180 -16.99 -10.33 17.42
CA LEU A 180 -15.98 -10.91 16.52
C LEU A 180 -14.66 -10.14 16.55
N PHE A 181 -14.71 -8.80 16.61
CA PHE A 181 -13.52 -7.95 16.73
C PHE A 181 -12.78 -8.20 18.04
N ALA A 182 -13.50 -8.28 19.16
CA ALA A 182 -12.91 -8.57 20.47
C ALA A 182 -12.18 -9.93 20.49
N ARG A 183 -12.76 -10.95 19.83
CA ARG A 183 -12.20 -12.32 19.81
C ARG A 183 -10.99 -12.49 18.88
N HIS A 184 -10.92 -11.74 17.77
CA HIS A 184 -9.87 -11.89 16.75
C HIS A 184 -9.26 -10.54 16.31
N LYS A 185 -9.04 -9.61 17.26
CA LYS A 185 -8.54 -8.24 17.00
C LYS A 185 -7.41 -8.20 15.96
N LYS A 186 -6.40 -9.07 16.08
CA LYS A 186 -5.25 -9.12 15.18
C LYS A 186 -5.60 -9.52 13.74
N THR A 187 -6.44 -10.54 13.56
CA THR A 187 -6.89 -11.02 12.24
C THR A 187 -7.79 -9.98 11.57
N PHE A 188 -8.65 -9.33 12.36
CA PHE A 188 -9.54 -8.30 11.85
C PHE A 188 -8.78 -7.06 11.39
N THR A 189 -7.78 -6.62 12.16
CA THR A 189 -6.85 -5.57 11.76
C THR A 189 -6.16 -5.90 10.44
N THR A 190 -5.63 -7.12 10.30
CA THR A 190 -5.02 -7.56 9.03
C THR A 190 -6.05 -7.54 7.89
N GLY A 191 -7.27 -8.00 8.13
CA GLY A 191 -8.34 -8.00 7.13
C GLY A 191 -8.73 -6.60 6.67
N MET A 192 -8.88 -5.64 7.59
CA MET A 192 -9.17 -4.24 7.26
C MET A 192 -8.06 -3.60 6.42
N LEU A 193 -6.80 -3.91 6.76
CA LEU A 193 -5.65 -3.41 6.02
C LEU A 193 -5.59 -4.03 4.61
N VAL A 194 -5.73 -5.36 4.49
CA VAL A 194 -5.80 -6.01 3.17
C VAL A 194 -6.98 -5.48 2.35
N LEU A 195 -8.14 -5.27 2.96
CA LEU A 195 -9.30 -4.67 2.31
C LEU A 195 -8.98 -3.25 1.79
N SER A 196 -8.31 -2.42 2.59
CA SER A 196 -7.94 -1.07 2.17
C SER A 196 -6.99 -1.11 0.97
N MET A 197 -6.04 -2.03 0.96
CA MET A 197 -5.15 -2.25 -0.19
C MET A 197 -5.91 -2.70 -1.43
N VAL A 198 -6.86 -3.64 -1.31
CA VAL A 198 -7.72 -4.08 -2.43
C VAL A 198 -8.57 -2.92 -2.95
N VAL A 199 -9.13 -2.10 -2.06
CA VAL A 199 -9.90 -0.90 -2.44
C VAL A 199 -9.03 0.13 -3.16
N SER A 200 -7.79 0.36 -2.71
CA SER A 200 -6.85 1.27 -3.38
C SER A 200 -6.46 0.76 -4.76
N ILE A 201 -6.08 -0.52 -4.86
CA ILE A 201 -5.72 -1.15 -6.13
C ILE A 201 -6.94 -1.11 -7.04
N GLY A 202 -8.09 -1.65 -6.62
CA GLY A 202 -9.33 -1.65 -7.37
C GLY A 202 -9.77 -0.25 -7.82
N GLY A 203 -9.61 0.75 -6.96
CA GLY A 203 -9.80 2.16 -7.29
C GLY A 203 -8.90 2.60 -8.44
N ILE A 204 -7.59 2.31 -8.38
CA ILE A 204 -6.62 2.58 -9.45
C ILE A 204 -6.95 1.80 -10.74
N LEU A 205 -7.42 0.55 -10.61
CA LEU A 205 -7.79 -0.28 -11.76
C LEU A 205 -8.97 0.33 -12.49
N LEU A 206 -10.00 0.74 -11.74
CA LEU A 206 -11.14 1.44 -12.31
C LEU A 206 -10.64 2.61 -13.15
N ILE A 207 -9.65 3.41 -12.70
CA ILE A 207 -9.13 4.61 -13.43
C ILE A 207 -8.65 4.21 -14.80
N ASN A 208 -7.81 3.18 -14.84
CA ASN A 208 -7.25 2.68 -16.08
C ASN A 208 -8.37 2.16 -16.98
N PHE A 209 -9.32 1.36 -16.44
CA PHE A 209 -10.47 0.82 -17.19
C PHE A 209 -11.31 1.89 -17.86
N SER A 210 -11.39 3.02 -17.20
CA SER A 210 -12.20 4.13 -17.61
C SER A 210 -11.49 5.06 -18.60
N GLN A 211 -10.15 5.12 -18.59
CA GLN A 211 -9.39 6.00 -19.48
C GLN A 211 -9.26 5.41 -20.89
N THR A 212 -9.27 4.09 -21.03
CA THR A 212 -9.08 3.37 -22.30
C THR A 212 -10.17 3.62 -23.35
N ASN A 213 -11.43 3.81 -22.92
CA ASN A 213 -12.53 4.13 -23.83
C ASN A 213 -12.45 5.56 -24.42
N THR A 214 -11.40 6.31 -24.08
CA THR A 214 -11.18 7.70 -24.52
C THR A 214 -10.05 7.80 -25.54
N SER A 215 -9.57 6.68 -26.08
CA SER A 215 -8.55 6.65 -27.12
C SER A 215 -9.22 6.47 -28.48
N TYR A 216 -9.03 7.47 -29.36
CA TYR A 216 -9.38 7.51 -30.80
C TYR A 216 -10.75 8.08 -31.23
N SER A 217 -11.38 8.95 -30.45
CA SER A 217 -12.39 9.89 -30.99
C SER A 217 -12.04 11.33 -30.62
N THR A 218 -12.11 12.22 -31.61
CA THR A 218 -11.86 13.67 -31.47
C THR A 218 -12.87 14.38 -30.55
N GLU A 219 -13.88 13.65 -30.07
CA GLU A 219 -14.88 14.10 -29.10
C GLU A 219 -14.77 13.28 -27.81
N LEU A 220 -14.59 13.97 -26.69
CA LEU A 220 -14.71 13.40 -25.35
C LEU A 220 -16.18 13.03 -25.12
N VAL A 221 -16.51 11.73 -25.08
CA VAL A 221 -17.84 11.26 -24.71
C VAL A 221 -17.93 11.15 -23.19
N ASP A 222 -18.96 11.74 -22.58
CA ASP A 222 -19.14 11.71 -21.13
C ASP A 222 -19.43 10.29 -20.62
N LYS A 223 -19.12 10.05 -19.34
CA LYS A 223 -19.41 8.80 -18.66
C LYS A 223 -20.79 8.82 -18.02
N THR A 224 -21.31 7.63 -17.72
CA THR A 224 -22.49 7.50 -16.85
C THR A 224 -22.17 8.09 -15.47
N ALA A 225 -22.86 9.16 -15.10
CA ALA A 225 -22.62 9.82 -13.83
C ALA A 225 -23.02 8.94 -12.63
N LEU A 226 -22.19 8.94 -11.60
CA LEU A 226 -22.44 8.16 -10.39
C LEU A 226 -23.44 8.91 -9.49
N ALA A 227 -24.64 8.33 -9.33
CA ALA A 227 -25.75 8.92 -8.58
C ALA A 227 -25.38 9.48 -7.18
N PRO A 228 -24.54 8.81 -6.35
CA PRO A 228 -24.18 9.33 -5.03
C PRO A 228 -23.35 10.62 -5.05
N PHE A 229 -22.65 10.91 -6.15
CA PHE A 229 -21.76 12.07 -6.28
C PHE A 229 -22.36 13.22 -7.07
N MET A 230 -23.50 13.01 -7.75
CA MET A 230 -24.23 14.06 -8.47
C MET A 230 -24.61 15.28 -7.63
N PRO A 231 -24.98 15.16 -6.33
CA PRO A 231 -25.22 16.33 -5.49
C PRO A 231 -24.00 17.27 -5.41
N PHE A 232 -22.77 16.73 -5.40
CA PHE A 232 -21.58 17.57 -5.42
C PHE A 232 -21.39 18.27 -6.76
N PHE A 233 -21.77 17.64 -7.87
CA PHE A 233 -21.69 18.26 -9.20
C PHE A 233 -22.61 19.49 -9.27
N TYR A 234 -23.88 19.34 -8.90
CA TYR A 234 -24.84 20.44 -8.89
C TYR A 234 -24.46 21.55 -7.90
N ALA A 235 -23.91 21.20 -6.74
CA ALA A 235 -23.41 22.17 -5.76
C ALA A 235 -22.25 23.01 -6.30
N VAL A 236 -21.40 22.45 -7.16
CA VAL A 236 -20.26 23.15 -7.76
C VAL A 236 -20.68 23.98 -8.97
N THR A 237 -21.40 23.40 -9.93
CA THR A 237 -21.65 24.03 -11.24
C THR A 237 -22.79 25.05 -11.20
N ALA A 238 -23.78 24.85 -10.32
CA ALA A 238 -24.95 25.74 -10.24
C ALA A 238 -25.44 25.93 -8.78
N PRO A 239 -24.63 26.53 -7.89
CA PRO A 239 -24.91 26.62 -6.44
C PRO A 239 -26.19 27.39 -6.11
N PHE A 240 -26.58 28.35 -6.96
CA PHE A 240 -27.80 29.17 -6.79
C PHE A 240 -29.02 28.59 -7.51
N SER A 241 -28.88 27.48 -8.23
CA SER A 241 -30.04 26.78 -8.81
C SER A 241 -30.78 25.99 -7.73
N VAL A 242 -32.06 25.68 -7.95
CA VAL A 242 -32.86 24.85 -7.03
C VAL A 242 -32.19 23.51 -6.76
N ALA A 243 -31.62 22.87 -7.78
CA ALA A 243 -30.87 21.63 -7.65
C ALA A 243 -29.58 21.81 -6.83
N GLY A 244 -28.85 22.91 -7.04
CA GLY A 244 -27.66 23.27 -6.26
C GLY A 244 -27.98 23.52 -4.79
N LEU A 245 -28.98 24.34 -4.48
CA LEU A 245 -29.40 24.59 -3.09
C LEU A 245 -29.86 23.32 -2.39
N LEU A 246 -30.66 22.48 -3.05
CA LEU A 246 -31.10 21.19 -2.49
C LEU A 246 -29.91 20.27 -2.20
N SER A 247 -28.92 20.25 -3.09
CA SER A 247 -27.72 19.44 -2.92
C SER A 247 -26.85 19.94 -1.75
N ILE A 248 -26.68 21.25 -1.60
CA ILE A 248 -25.96 21.85 -0.48
C ILE A 248 -26.69 21.58 0.83
N ALA A 249 -28.01 21.75 0.86
CA ALA A 249 -28.84 21.45 2.03
C ALA A 249 -28.73 19.97 2.42
N GLY A 250 -28.82 19.06 1.45
CA GLY A 250 -28.64 17.62 1.67
C GLY A 250 -27.26 17.27 2.25
N LEU A 251 -26.19 17.90 1.73
CA LEU A 251 -24.83 17.72 2.27
C LEU A 251 -24.70 18.21 3.71
N VAL A 252 -25.26 19.37 4.04
CA VAL A 252 -25.24 19.93 5.40
C VAL A 252 -26.01 19.04 6.36
N ILE A 253 -27.20 18.56 5.98
CA ILE A 253 -27.99 17.62 6.79
C ILE A 253 -27.21 16.32 7.01
N CYS A 254 -26.63 15.75 5.96
CA CYS A 254 -25.84 14.52 6.06
C CYS A 254 -24.66 14.69 7.03
N LEU A 255 -23.92 15.80 6.93
CA LEU A 255 -22.83 16.13 7.86
C LEU A 255 -23.33 16.29 9.30
N ALA A 256 -24.46 16.95 9.51
CA ALA A 256 -25.04 17.13 10.84
C ALA A 256 -25.44 15.78 11.47
N VAL A 257 -26.05 14.88 10.68
CA VAL A 257 -26.40 13.52 11.12
C VAL A 257 -25.16 12.71 11.50
N ILE A 258 -24.15 12.69 10.63
CA ILE A 258 -22.88 12.00 10.91
C ILE A 258 -22.22 12.55 12.18
N PHE A 259 -22.17 13.87 12.33
CA PHE A 259 -21.62 14.53 13.51
C PHE A 259 -22.38 14.15 14.79
N PHE A 260 -23.71 14.11 14.72
CA PHE A 260 -24.56 13.69 15.83
C PHE A 260 -24.30 12.23 16.24
N ILE A 261 -24.22 11.31 15.28
CA ILE A 261 -23.93 9.89 15.55
C ILE A 261 -22.53 9.73 16.13
N LEU A 262 -21.51 10.43 15.61
CA LEU A 262 -20.16 10.40 16.16
C LEU A 262 -20.14 10.86 17.62
N ARG A 263 -20.80 11.99 17.92
CA ARG A 263 -20.82 12.58 19.26
C ARG A 263 -21.57 11.72 20.27
N LYS A 264 -22.78 11.23 19.93
CA LYS A 264 -23.62 10.47 20.87
C LYS A 264 -23.31 8.97 20.91
N GLY A 265 -22.89 8.38 19.79
CA GLY A 265 -22.70 6.93 19.68
C GLY A 265 -21.26 6.48 19.92
N ILE A 266 -20.29 7.12 19.24
CA ILE A 266 -18.92 6.61 19.13
C ILE A 266 -18.03 7.09 20.27
N VAL A 267 -18.04 8.40 20.53
CA VAL A 267 -17.19 9.01 21.58
C VAL A 267 -17.38 8.32 22.93
N PRO A 268 -18.59 8.20 23.52
CA PRO A 268 -18.74 7.61 24.85
C PRO A 268 -18.36 6.11 24.90
N LYS A 269 -18.70 5.35 23.85
CA LYS A 269 -18.40 3.91 23.79
C LYS A 269 -16.90 3.62 23.70
N LEU A 270 -16.13 4.45 23.00
CA LEU A 270 -14.67 4.31 22.94
C LEU A 270 -14.02 4.33 24.32
N TYR A 271 -14.46 5.26 25.17
CA TYR A 271 -13.95 5.39 26.53
C TYR A 271 -14.42 4.25 27.44
N GLN A 272 -15.65 3.75 27.26
CA GLN A 272 -16.15 2.59 28.00
C GLN A 272 -15.36 1.32 27.65
N SER A 273 -15.09 1.06 26.37
CA SER A 273 -14.32 -0.12 25.95
C SER A 273 -12.86 -0.14 26.41
N VAL A 274 -12.27 1.01 26.75
CA VAL A 274 -10.95 1.06 27.40
C VAL A 274 -11.03 0.72 28.88
N ASN A 275 -12.08 1.16 29.58
CA ASN A 275 -12.32 0.79 30.98
C ASN A 275 -12.73 -0.68 31.15
N ASP A 276 -13.45 -1.25 30.17
CA ASP A 276 -13.91 -2.65 30.18
C ASP A 276 -12.89 -3.65 29.58
N THR A 277 -11.73 -3.18 29.11
CA THR A 277 -10.66 -4.12 28.75
C THR A 277 -10.09 -4.66 30.06
N PRO A 278 -10.30 -5.93 30.40
CA PRO A 278 -9.71 -6.48 31.61
C PRO A 278 -8.20 -6.33 31.49
N GLN A 279 -7.56 -5.82 32.53
CA GLN A 279 -6.10 -5.68 32.69
C GLN A 279 -5.28 -6.97 32.50
N ASN A 280 -5.92 -8.09 32.14
CA ASN A 280 -5.25 -9.32 31.82
C ASN A 280 -5.75 -9.82 30.46
N GLY A 281 -5.05 -9.41 29.41
CA GLY A 281 -4.78 -10.33 28.31
C GLY A 281 -3.95 -11.48 28.86
N GLY A 282 -4.61 -12.36 29.63
CA GLY A 282 -3.98 -13.52 30.27
C GLY A 282 -3.13 -14.19 29.22
N SER A 283 -1.82 -14.23 29.46
CA SER A 283 -0.93 -15.03 28.64
C SER A 283 -1.50 -16.44 28.74
N LYS A 284 -2.23 -16.88 27.70
CA LYS A 284 -2.58 -18.29 27.58
C LYS A 284 -1.23 -18.97 27.53
N LYS A 285 -0.82 -19.54 28.67
CA LYS A 285 0.39 -20.33 28.82
C LYS A 285 0.34 -21.32 27.66
N ARG A 286 1.18 -21.10 26.65
CA ARG A 286 1.11 -21.88 25.41
C ARG A 286 1.29 -23.33 25.82
N MET A 287 0.27 -24.16 25.60
CA MET A 287 0.45 -25.60 25.74
C MET A 287 1.56 -26.00 24.77
N ARG A 288 2.67 -26.48 25.32
CA ARG A 288 3.80 -27.00 24.56
C ARG A 288 3.25 -28.18 23.76
N LYS A 289 3.25 -28.09 22.44
CA LYS A 289 2.96 -29.26 21.59
C LYS A 289 4.12 -30.21 21.77
N GLU A 290 3.90 -31.36 22.41
CA GLU A 290 4.87 -32.45 22.46
C GLU A 290 5.10 -33.02 21.05
N ASN A 291 6.31 -33.54 20.80
CA ASN A 291 6.76 -34.15 19.53
C ASN A 291 6.84 -33.22 18.31
N GLN A 292 7.50 -32.05 18.43
CA GLN A 292 7.84 -31.22 17.26
C GLN A 292 9.31 -31.36 16.87
N ASN A 293 9.57 -31.67 15.60
CA ASN A 293 10.92 -31.64 15.03
C ASN A 293 11.43 -30.18 14.97
N LEU A 294 12.74 -29.96 15.08
CA LEU A 294 13.39 -28.64 15.08
C LEU A 294 13.00 -27.79 13.87
N VAL A 295 12.94 -28.38 12.67
CA VAL A 295 12.49 -27.69 11.46
C VAL A 295 11.04 -27.21 11.59
N GLN A 296 10.19 -28.01 12.20
CA GLN A 296 8.77 -27.72 12.39
C GLN A 296 8.58 -26.63 13.47
N LEU A 297 9.36 -26.67 14.54
CA LEU A 297 9.42 -25.62 15.57
C LEU A 297 9.86 -24.28 14.96
N MET A 298 10.94 -24.28 14.17
CA MET A 298 11.47 -23.08 13.52
C MET A 298 10.51 -22.52 12.45
N ARG A 299 9.83 -23.38 11.68
CA ARG A 299 8.76 -22.93 10.77
C ARG A 299 7.60 -22.31 11.54
N ASN A 300 7.14 -22.94 12.62
CA ASN A 300 6.07 -22.40 13.46
C ASN A 300 6.47 -21.05 14.10
N TYR A 301 7.72 -20.90 14.49
CA TYR A 301 8.27 -19.64 14.98
C TYR A 301 8.20 -18.55 13.90
N ASN A 302 8.71 -18.82 12.69
CA ASN A 302 8.66 -17.85 11.59
C ASN A 302 7.21 -17.51 11.15
N ILE A 303 6.28 -18.47 11.21
CA ILE A 303 4.84 -18.21 10.99
C ILE A 303 4.31 -17.19 12.02
N GLN A 304 4.74 -17.27 13.28
CA GLN A 304 4.31 -16.32 14.30
C GLN A 304 4.87 -14.92 14.08
N LEU A 305 6.09 -14.80 13.57
CA LEU A 305 6.69 -13.52 13.19
C LEU A 305 5.87 -12.80 12.12
N ILE A 306 5.35 -13.54 11.13
CA ILE A 306 4.54 -12.96 10.05
C ILE A 306 3.16 -12.52 10.52
N LYS A 307 2.63 -13.04 11.64
CA LYS A 307 1.28 -12.68 12.13
C LYS A 307 1.13 -11.19 12.51
N ASN A 308 2.14 -10.34 12.39
CA ASN A 308 2.03 -8.92 12.63
C ASN A 308 1.27 -8.23 11.45
N PRO A 309 0.11 -7.59 11.67
CA PRO A 309 -0.70 -6.98 10.61
C PRO A 309 0.04 -5.91 9.82
N ASN A 310 0.78 -5.04 10.51
CA ASN A 310 1.53 -3.95 9.88
C ASN A 310 2.66 -4.49 8.98
N LEU A 311 3.25 -5.61 9.37
CA LEU A 311 4.25 -6.31 8.58
C LEU A 311 3.66 -6.86 7.28
N VAL A 312 2.56 -7.61 7.39
CA VAL A 312 1.85 -8.19 6.24
C VAL A 312 1.39 -7.10 5.29
N MET A 313 0.80 -6.04 5.82
CA MET A 313 0.28 -4.94 5.03
C MET A 313 1.36 -4.25 4.20
N GLN A 314 2.46 -3.86 4.84
CA GLN A 314 3.52 -3.14 4.13
C GLN A 314 4.21 -4.03 3.11
N MET A 315 4.41 -5.32 3.42
CA MET A 315 5.07 -6.27 2.50
C MET A 315 4.19 -6.63 1.30
N LEU A 316 2.89 -6.84 1.50
CA LEU A 316 1.97 -7.09 0.39
C LEU A 316 1.83 -5.84 -0.46
N SER A 317 1.61 -4.67 0.16
CA SER A 317 1.46 -3.40 -0.56
C SER A 317 2.67 -3.12 -1.45
N SER A 318 3.87 -3.30 -0.93
CA SER A 318 5.09 -2.99 -1.68
C SER A 318 5.44 -4.02 -2.76
N SER A 319 5.08 -5.29 -2.57
CA SER A 319 5.33 -6.35 -3.56
C SER A 319 4.24 -6.45 -4.64
N LEU A 320 3.02 -5.99 -4.39
CA LEU A 320 1.88 -6.22 -5.29
C LEU A 320 1.40 -4.97 -6.05
N ILE A 321 1.44 -3.77 -5.44
CA ILE A 321 0.82 -2.57 -6.07
C ILE A 321 1.42 -2.30 -7.45
N MET A 322 2.75 -2.21 -7.55
CA MET A 322 3.41 -1.83 -8.80
C MET A 322 3.23 -2.85 -9.93
N PRO A 323 3.49 -4.16 -9.73
CA PRO A 323 3.27 -5.16 -10.78
C PRO A 323 1.82 -5.19 -11.27
N ILE A 324 0.85 -5.13 -10.34
CA ILE A 324 -0.58 -5.17 -10.70
C ILE A 324 -0.96 -3.94 -11.54
N VAL A 325 -0.55 -2.75 -11.12
CA VAL A 325 -0.81 -1.51 -11.88
C VAL A 325 -0.17 -1.60 -13.26
N PHE A 326 1.10 -2.03 -13.35
CA PHE A 326 1.80 -2.17 -14.61
C PHE A 326 1.10 -3.11 -15.60
N PHE A 327 0.75 -4.33 -15.18
CA PHE A 327 0.08 -5.29 -16.06
C PHE A 327 -1.27 -4.79 -16.54
N ILE A 328 -2.01 -4.13 -15.66
CA ILE A 328 -3.33 -3.62 -16.01
C ILE A 328 -3.18 -2.45 -16.97
N THR A 329 -2.33 -1.46 -16.70
CA THR A 329 -2.04 -0.38 -17.65
C THR A 329 -1.65 -0.91 -19.03
N PHE A 330 -0.87 -2.00 -19.13
CA PHE A 330 -0.53 -2.62 -20.42
C PHE A 330 -1.71 -3.32 -21.10
N MET A 331 -2.46 -4.14 -20.36
CA MET A 331 -3.69 -4.80 -20.87
C MET A 331 -4.70 -3.77 -21.39
N MET A 332 -4.77 -2.62 -20.71
CA MET A 332 -5.73 -1.58 -21.01
C MET A 332 -5.31 -0.81 -22.26
N ASN A 333 -4.09 -0.28 -22.29
CA ASN A 333 -3.67 0.62 -23.37
C ASN A 333 -3.31 -0.08 -24.69
N GLY A 334 -3.40 -1.41 -24.78
CA GLY A 334 -3.24 -2.09 -26.06
C GLY A 334 -4.11 -3.32 -26.19
N ASP A 335 -4.43 -3.66 -27.43
CA ASP A 335 -5.19 -4.86 -27.80
C ASP A 335 -4.30 -6.12 -27.73
N PHE A 336 -3.66 -6.31 -26.57
CA PHE A 336 -2.69 -7.39 -26.35
C PHE A 336 -3.41 -8.66 -25.92
N SER A 337 -4.07 -9.33 -26.87
CA SER A 337 -4.48 -10.71 -26.72
C SER A 337 -3.37 -11.65 -27.21
N PHE A 338 -2.96 -12.59 -26.36
CA PHE A 338 -1.91 -13.57 -26.69
C PHE A 338 -2.48 -14.93 -27.10
N GLU A 339 -3.77 -14.98 -27.40
CA GLU A 339 -4.59 -16.19 -27.55
C GLU A 339 -4.19 -17.06 -28.76
N GLY A 340 -3.32 -16.56 -29.66
CA GLY A 340 -2.78 -17.29 -30.81
C GLY A 340 -1.24 -17.40 -30.87
N LEU A 341 -0.53 -17.08 -29.79
CA LEU A 341 0.94 -17.07 -29.81
C LEU A 341 1.53 -18.48 -29.94
N SER A 342 2.42 -18.64 -30.92
CA SER A 342 3.11 -19.91 -31.16
C SER A 342 4.09 -20.25 -30.03
N LEU A 343 4.43 -21.55 -29.92
CA LEU A 343 5.43 -22.04 -28.97
C LEU A 343 6.86 -21.49 -29.20
N LYS A 344 7.11 -20.78 -30.31
CA LYS A 344 8.39 -20.11 -30.54
C LYS A 344 8.74 -19.10 -29.44
N PHE A 345 7.73 -18.50 -28.81
CA PHE A 345 7.87 -17.52 -27.73
C PHE A 345 8.07 -18.16 -26.34
N PHE A 346 8.23 -19.48 -26.26
CA PHE A 346 8.37 -20.18 -24.98
C PHE A 346 9.48 -19.60 -24.09
N GLY A 347 10.68 -19.36 -24.65
CA GLY A 347 11.78 -18.75 -23.89
C GLY A 347 11.55 -17.28 -23.56
N VAL A 348 10.81 -16.54 -24.40
CA VAL A 348 10.44 -15.15 -24.11
C VAL A 348 9.59 -15.09 -22.84
N PHE A 349 8.54 -15.91 -22.74
CA PHE A 349 7.68 -15.95 -21.57
C PHE A 349 8.40 -16.45 -20.31
N PHE A 350 9.40 -17.32 -20.44
CA PHE A 350 10.29 -17.67 -19.33
C PHE A 350 11.02 -16.44 -18.76
N VAL A 351 11.59 -15.60 -19.64
CA VAL A 351 12.27 -14.37 -19.25
C VAL A 351 11.29 -13.33 -18.70
N VAL A 352 10.08 -13.23 -19.25
CA VAL A 352 8.98 -12.42 -18.69
C VAL A 352 8.69 -12.85 -17.25
N GLY A 353 8.69 -14.17 -16.96
CA GLY A 353 8.53 -14.67 -15.60
C GLY A 353 9.61 -14.18 -14.63
N ILE A 354 10.87 -14.18 -15.05
CA ILE A 354 11.99 -13.64 -14.27
C ILE A 354 11.81 -12.12 -14.05
N PHE A 355 11.35 -11.40 -15.07
CA PHE A 355 11.03 -9.98 -14.98
C PHE A 355 9.91 -9.70 -13.95
N VAL A 356 8.82 -10.50 -13.95
CA VAL A 356 7.75 -10.41 -12.94
C VAL A 356 8.32 -10.61 -11.53
N ALA A 357 9.24 -11.55 -11.35
CA ALA A 357 9.93 -11.74 -10.07
C ALA A 357 10.77 -10.51 -9.66
N GLY A 358 11.47 -9.87 -10.60
CA GLY A 358 12.18 -8.60 -10.39
C GLY A 358 11.28 -7.44 -9.96
N MET A 359 10.08 -7.36 -10.53
CA MET A 359 9.12 -6.31 -10.19
C MET A 359 8.47 -6.51 -8.81
N THR A 360 8.22 -7.77 -8.43
CA THR A 360 7.55 -8.11 -7.17
C THR A 360 8.51 -8.13 -5.98
N ILE A 361 9.79 -8.45 -6.18
CA ILE A 361 10.77 -8.58 -5.11
C ILE A 361 11.66 -7.34 -5.09
N ASN A 362 11.65 -6.65 -3.96
CA ASN A 362 12.45 -5.46 -3.72
C ASN A 362 12.89 -5.40 -2.26
N GLN A 363 13.53 -4.29 -1.89
CA GLN A 363 14.08 -4.11 -0.56
C GLN A 363 13.09 -4.14 0.61
N THR A 364 11.80 -3.97 0.32
CA THR A 364 10.72 -3.97 1.29
C THR A 364 9.92 -5.27 1.31
N SER A 365 10.28 -6.22 0.44
CA SER A 365 9.69 -7.56 0.41
C SER A 365 10.03 -8.35 1.66
N PHE A 366 9.24 -9.40 1.91
CA PHE A 366 9.36 -10.22 3.11
C PHE A 366 10.76 -10.83 3.30
N VAL A 367 11.30 -11.40 2.22
CA VAL A 367 12.63 -12.02 2.21
C VAL A 367 13.73 -11.03 2.62
N SER A 368 13.54 -9.76 2.28
CA SER A 368 14.49 -8.67 2.52
C SER A 368 14.57 -8.22 3.97
N SER A 369 13.75 -8.76 4.87
CA SER A 369 13.69 -8.38 6.31
C SER A 369 13.61 -9.55 7.28
N ILE A 370 13.46 -10.79 6.81
CA ILE A 370 13.13 -11.97 7.61
C ILE A 370 14.15 -12.33 8.71
N ILE A 371 15.44 -12.03 8.50
CA ILE A 371 16.49 -12.28 9.49
C ILE A 371 16.38 -11.24 10.61
N SER A 372 16.24 -9.97 10.23
CA SER A 372 16.13 -8.88 11.19
C SER A 372 14.84 -8.91 12.01
N LEU A 373 13.78 -9.57 11.51
CA LEU A 373 12.54 -9.78 12.27
C LEU A 373 12.73 -10.57 13.57
N ASP A 374 13.81 -11.33 13.71
CA ASP A 374 14.10 -12.10 14.92
C ASP A 374 14.44 -11.22 16.13
N ARG A 375 14.93 -10.00 15.90
CA ARG A 375 15.42 -9.08 16.94
C ARG A 375 16.45 -9.77 17.85
N GLU A 376 16.35 -9.58 19.16
CA GLU A 376 17.24 -10.18 20.17
C GLU A 376 17.22 -11.72 20.15
N ASN A 377 16.13 -12.34 19.66
CA ASN A 377 16.09 -13.81 19.52
C ASN A 377 17.12 -14.31 18.51
N PHE A 378 17.60 -13.48 17.59
CA PHE A 378 18.66 -13.86 16.66
C PHE A 378 19.95 -14.20 17.40
N LEU A 379 20.34 -13.35 18.37
CA LEU A 379 21.53 -13.58 19.20
C LEU A 379 21.33 -14.79 20.11
N PHE A 380 20.12 -14.96 20.67
CA PHE A 380 19.78 -16.14 21.46
C PHE A 380 19.89 -17.44 20.65
N ILE A 381 19.31 -17.49 19.45
CA ILE A 381 19.38 -18.66 18.57
C ILE A 381 20.83 -18.97 18.17
N ARG A 382 21.64 -17.92 17.97
CA ARG A 382 23.08 -18.08 17.67
C ARG A 382 23.87 -18.63 18.87
N SER A 383 23.43 -18.39 20.10
CA SER A 383 24.04 -19.00 21.30
C SER A 383 23.59 -20.42 21.58
N LEU A 384 22.56 -20.92 20.89
CA LEU A 384 22.12 -22.31 21.07
C LEU A 384 23.13 -23.26 20.41
N PRO A 385 23.26 -24.50 20.91
CA PRO A 385 24.09 -25.53 20.29
C PRO A 385 23.40 -26.10 19.03
N LEU A 386 23.12 -25.24 18.06
CA LEU A 386 22.44 -25.53 16.80
C LEU A 386 23.28 -24.96 15.66
N SER A 387 23.50 -25.75 14.61
CA SER A 387 24.19 -25.26 13.40
C SER A 387 23.52 -24.01 12.83
N PHE A 388 24.21 -22.88 12.91
CA PHE A 388 23.69 -21.59 12.47
C PHE A 388 23.42 -21.58 10.97
N LYS A 389 24.23 -22.32 10.20
CA LYS A 389 24.03 -22.49 8.75
C LYS A 389 22.70 -23.17 8.42
N SER A 390 22.33 -24.22 9.15
CA SER A 390 21.05 -24.92 8.94
C SER A 390 19.86 -24.04 9.32
N TYR A 391 19.98 -23.27 10.41
CA TYR A 391 18.98 -22.27 10.80
C TYR A 391 18.74 -21.26 9.67
N MET A 392 19.81 -20.71 9.10
CA MET A 392 19.72 -19.74 8.00
C MET A 392 19.13 -20.34 6.73
N ARG A 393 19.43 -21.60 6.40
CA ARG A 393 18.81 -22.29 5.26
C ARG A 393 17.30 -22.49 5.44
N ILE A 394 16.87 -22.93 6.63
CA ILE A 394 15.44 -23.10 6.93
C ILE A 394 14.71 -21.76 6.80
N LYS A 395 15.29 -20.69 7.33
CA LYS A 395 14.70 -19.34 7.26
C LYS A 395 14.65 -18.82 5.82
N PHE A 396 15.70 -18.99 5.03
CA PHE A 396 15.72 -18.61 3.62
C PHE A 396 14.62 -19.33 2.84
N TRP A 397 14.54 -20.67 2.93
CA TRP A 397 13.53 -21.43 2.19
C TRP A 397 12.12 -21.11 2.65
N PHE A 398 11.90 -20.85 3.94
CA PHE A 398 10.62 -20.39 4.44
C PHE A 398 10.19 -19.07 3.78
N ALA A 399 11.09 -18.08 3.76
CA ALA A 399 10.80 -16.79 3.15
C ALA A 399 10.65 -16.86 1.63
N CYS A 400 11.53 -17.61 0.97
CA CYS A 400 11.52 -17.81 -0.47
C CYS A 400 10.24 -18.52 -0.92
N THR A 401 9.79 -19.57 -0.21
CA THR A 401 8.54 -20.28 -0.55
C THR A 401 7.33 -19.35 -0.44
N LEU A 402 7.26 -18.53 0.62
CA LEU A 402 6.20 -17.53 0.76
C LEU A 402 6.23 -16.53 -0.40
N GLN A 403 7.42 -16.05 -0.78
CA GLN A 403 7.58 -15.12 -1.88
C GLN A 403 7.21 -15.74 -3.23
N ILE A 404 7.53 -17.01 -3.48
CA ILE A 404 7.13 -17.75 -4.68
C ILE A 404 5.61 -17.80 -4.79
N ILE A 405 4.89 -18.00 -3.68
CA ILE A 405 3.42 -17.99 -3.68
C ILE A 405 2.90 -16.59 -4.06
N ILE A 406 3.43 -15.53 -3.45
CA ILE A 406 3.00 -14.15 -3.71
C ILE A 406 3.26 -13.76 -5.17
N THR A 407 4.49 -13.94 -5.64
CA THR A 407 4.87 -13.62 -7.02
C THR A 407 4.21 -14.55 -8.04
N GLY A 408 4.01 -15.82 -7.69
CA GLY A 408 3.32 -16.80 -8.51
C GLY A 408 1.86 -16.45 -8.74
N VAL A 409 1.15 -15.97 -7.71
CA VAL A 409 -0.22 -15.45 -7.87
C VAL A 409 -0.25 -14.26 -8.82
N VAL A 410 0.70 -13.32 -8.71
CA VAL A 410 0.80 -12.18 -9.64
C VAL A 410 1.06 -12.64 -11.07
N GLY A 411 2.00 -13.58 -11.27
CA GLY A 411 2.29 -14.15 -12.59
C GLY A 411 1.08 -14.88 -13.17
N LEU A 412 0.38 -15.68 -12.36
CA LEU A 412 -0.82 -16.39 -12.79
C LEU A 412 -1.92 -15.42 -13.22
N LEU A 413 -2.18 -14.37 -12.41
CA LEU A 413 -3.15 -13.33 -12.75
C LEU A 413 -2.77 -12.62 -14.05
N ALA A 414 -1.50 -12.24 -14.23
CA ALA A 414 -1.02 -11.63 -15.46
C ALA A 414 -1.28 -12.56 -16.67
N GLY A 415 -0.92 -13.84 -16.56
CA GLY A 415 -1.09 -14.77 -17.67
C GLY A 415 -2.55 -15.08 -18.03
N LEU A 416 -3.45 -15.11 -17.04
CA LEU A 416 -4.89 -15.22 -17.29
C LEU A 416 -5.45 -13.95 -17.94
N VAL A 417 -5.03 -12.78 -17.47
CA VAL A 417 -5.45 -11.48 -17.98
C VAL A 417 -5.09 -11.32 -19.46
N PHE A 418 -3.89 -11.72 -19.86
CA PHE A 418 -3.46 -11.68 -21.28
C PHE A 418 -3.88 -12.90 -22.11
N ARG A 419 -4.68 -13.82 -21.54
CA ARG A 419 -5.15 -15.06 -22.19
C ARG A 419 -4.02 -15.89 -22.80
N LEU A 420 -2.97 -16.14 -22.01
CA LEU A 420 -1.84 -16.92 -22.48
C LEU A 420 -2.20 -18.40 -22.71
N PRO A 421 -1.72 -19.01 -23.82
CA PRO A 421 -1.75 -20.45 -24.00
C PRO A 421 -1.09 -21.17 -22.82
N PHE A 422 -1.66 -22.32 -22.44
CA PHE A 422 -1.26 -23.06 -21.23
C PHE A 422 0.25 -23.35 -21.13
N LEU A 423 0.90 -23.73 -22.25
CA LEU A 423 2.34 -24.00 -22.25
C LEU A 423 3.19 -22.73 -21.99
N LEU A 424 2.78 -21.59 -22.54
CA LEU A 424 3.49 -20.31 -22.33
C LEU A 424 3.29 -19.81 -20.90
N LEU A 425 2.09 -20.02 -20.33
CA LEU A 425 1.83 -19.76 -18.92
C LEU A 425 2.75 -20.60 -18.02
N LEU A 426 2.91 -21.89 -18.31
CA LEU A 426 3.79 -22.78 -17.53
C LEU A 426 5.26 -22.35 -17.63
N SER A 427 5.71 -21.95 -18.82
CA SER A 427 7.05 -21.36 -19.02
C SER A 427 7.24 -20.11 -18.17
N MET A 428 6.24 -19.21 -18.17
CA MET A 428 6.29 -17.98 -17.38
C MET A 428 6.33 -18.28 -15.88
N LEU A 429 5.53 -19.23 -15.39
CA LEU A 429 5.55 -19.63 -13.98
C LEU A 429 6.89 -20.28 -13.58
N ALA A 430 7.51 -21.07 -14.47
CA ALA A 430 8.86 -21.61 -14.23
C ALA A 430 9.91 -20.48 -14.11
N GLY A 431 9.82 -19.48 -15.00
CA GLY A 431 10.63 -18.26 -14.93
C GLY A 431 10.41 -17.47 -13.64
N VAL A 432 9.16 -17.35 -13.18
CA VAL A 432 8.80 -16.72 -11.90
C VAL A 432 9.47 -17.45 -10.73
N VAL A 433 9.40 -18.78 -10.69
CA VAL A 433 10.02 -19.58 -9.61
C VAL A 433 11.53 -19.36 -9.58
N LEU A 434 12.21 -19.50 -10.72
CA LEU A 434 13.65 -19.35 -10.81
C LEU A 434 14.09 -17.91 -10.47
N GLY A 435 13.43 -16.91 -11.06
CA GLY A 435 13.70 -15.50 -10.76
C GLY A 435 13.49 -15.19 -9.28
N THR A 436 12.43 -15.72 -8.68
CA THR A 436 12.14 -15.53 -7.26
C THR A 436 13.24 -16.10 -6.38
N ILE A 437 13.73 -17.30 -6.67
CA ILE A 437 14.82 -17.93 -5.90
C ILE A 437 16.09 -17.09 -5.96
N LEU A 438 16.51 -16.67 -7.15
CA LEU A 438 17.75 -15.91 -7.35
C LEU A 438 17.70 -14.53 -6.68
N ILE A 439 16.61 -13.79 -6.88
CA ILE A 439 16.45 -12.44 -6.35
C ILE A 439 16.22 -12.48 -4.83
N SER A 440 15.45 -13.47 -4.35
CA SER A 440 15.29 -13.72 -2.90
C SER A 440 16.64 -13.95 -2.23
N LEU A 441 17.55 -14.70 -2.86
CA LEU A 441 18.88 -14.95 -2.30
C LEU A 441 19.70 -13.66 -2.19
N HIS A 442 19.63 -12.78 -3.20
CA HIS A 442 20.28 -11.46 -3.14
C HIS A 442 19.82 -10.66 -1.92
N PHE A 443 18.50 -10.51 -1.77
CA PHE A 443 17.92 -9.68 -0.72
C PHE A 443 18.03 -10.30 0.68
N PHE A 444 18.04 -11.64 0.78
CA PHE A 444 18.30 -12.35 2.03
C PHE A 444 19.73 -12.10 2.53
N ILE A 445 20.72 -12.17 1.65
CA ILE A 445 22.12 -11.85 1.99
C ILE A 445 22.25 -10.38 2.38
N ARG A 446 21.55 -9.49 1.67
CA ARG A 446 21.53 -8.07 2.00
C ARG A 446 20.93 -7.81 3.38
N ASP A 447 19.89 -8.53 3.79
CA ASP A 447 19.33 -8.45 5.14
C ASP A 447 20.38 -8.82 6.20
N TYR A 448 21.15 -9.89 5.96
CA TYR A 448 22.24 -10.29 6.83
C TYR A 448 23.36 -9.24 6.91
N GLN A 449 23.74 -8.63 5.78
CA GLN A 449 24.78 -7.59 5.74
C GLN A 449 24.34 -6.29 6.42
N LEU A 450 23.05 -5.95 6.33
CA LEU A 450 22.45 -4.76 6.93
C LEU A 450 21.63 -5.13 8.18
N LEU A 451 22.09 -6.12 8.94
CA LEU A 451 21.37 -6.66 10.09
C LEU A 451 21.05 -5.55 11.09
N ASN A 452 19.78 -5.44 11.46
CA ASN A 452 19.35 -4.53 12.51
C ASN A 452 18.44 -5.31 13.45
N LEU A 453 18.82 -5.43 14.73
CA LEU A 453 18.09 -6.21 15.72
C LEU A 453 17.29 -5.34 16.69
N SER A 454 17.64 -4.06 16.81
CA SER A 454 17.05 -3.09 17.75
C SER A 454 16.09 -2.11 17.06
N TRP A 455 15.51 -2.52 15.92
CA TRP A 455 14.53 -1.69 15.22
C TRP A 455 13.25 -1.52 16.04
N ASN A 456 12.79 -0.28 16.15
CA ASN A 456 11.56 0.04 16.87
C ASN A 456 10.32 -0.16 15.98
N ASN A 457 10.46 0.07 14.68
CA ASN A 457 9.39 -0.07 13.69
C ASN A 457 9.87 -0.84 12.45
N ILE A 458 9.01 -1.73 11.92
CA ILE A 458 9.27 -2.56 10.74
C ILE A 458 9.72 -1.72 9.53
N SER A 459 9.15 -0.54 9.32
CA SER A 459 9.53 0.28 8.17
C SER A 459 10.99 0.77 8.22
N GLU A 460 11.64 0.75 9.39
CA GLU A 460 13.08 1.00 9.49
C GLU A 460 13.88 -0.06 8.74
N LEU A 461 13.41 -1.31 8.73
CA LEU A 461 14.01 -2.42 7.98
C LEU A 461 13.86 -2.24 6.47
N PHE A 462 12.82 -1.53 6.03
CA PHE A 462 12.55 -1.25 4.62
C PHE A 462 13.35 -0.08 4.06
N THR A 463 13.71 0.87 4.91
CA THR A 463 14.48 2.07 4.52
C THR A 463 15.97 2.00 4.88
N ARG A 464 16.46 0.89 5.43
CA ARG A 464 17.88 0.73 5.81
C ARG A 464 18.81 0.62 4.60
N GLY A 465 20.07 0.99 4.79
CA GLY A 465 21.06 1.07 3.72
C GLY A 465 20.84 2.30 2.84
N SER A 466 20.80 2.11 1.53
CA SER A 466 20.63 3.16 0.51
C SER A 466 19.21 3.75 0.42
N GLY A 467 18.31 3.39 1.33
CA GLY A 467 17.00 4.02 1.51
C GLY A 467 16.09 3.92 0.28
N ASN A 468 15.13 4.84 0.15
CA ASN A 468 14.16 4.83 -0.95
C ASN A 468 14.81 4.98 -2.35
N PHE A 469 16.01 5.55 -2.43
CA PHE A 469 16.74 5.67 -3.70
C PHE A 469 17.07 4.30 -4.29
N ALA A 470 17.54 3.34 -3.48
CA ALA A 470 17.82 2.00 -3.98
C ALA A 470 16.57 1.24 -4.44
N LEU A 471 15.41 1.49 -3.84
CA LEU A 471 14.15 0.96 -4.35
C LEU A 471 13.84 1.53 -5.73
N VAL A 472 13.96 2.85 -5.90
CA VAL A 472 13.70 3.50 -7.18
C VAL A 472 14.66 2.97 -8.25
N PHE A 473 15.97 2.96 -7.98
CA PHE A 473 16.96 2.41 -8.90
C PHE A 473 16.72 0.94 -9.23
N TRP A 474 16.34 0.12 -8.25
CA TRP A 474 15.99 -1.28 -8.49
C TRP A 474 14.80 -1.41 -9.43
N ILE A 475 13.70 -0.69 -9.17
CA ILE A 475 12.49 -0.76 -9.99
C ILE A 475 12.76 -0.26 -11.41
N PHE A 476 13.36 0.92 -11.56
CA PHE A 476 13.71 1.46 -12.87
C PHE A 476 14.72 0.59 -13.61
N GLY A 477 15.72 0.05 -12.89
CA GLY A 477 16.71 -0.86 -13.44
C GLY A 477 16.06 -2.14 -13.99
N VAL A 478 15.17 -2.76 -13.21
CA VAL A 478 14.40 -3.93 -13.66
C VAL A 478 13.51 -3.57 -14.84
N MET A 479 12.80 -2.44 -14.81
CA MET A 479 11.95 -1.98 -15.93
C MET A 479 12.73 -1.83 -17.23
N ILE A 480 13.83 -1.07 -17.20
CA ILE A 480 14.60 -0.74 -18.39
C ILE A 480 15.31 -2.00 -18.91
N LEU A 481 16.06 -2.71 -18.05
CA LEU A 481 16.79 -3.90 -18.45
C LEU A 481 15.84 -5.02 -18.90
N GLY A 482 14.76 -5.24 -18.14
CA GLY A 482 13.73 -6.20 -18.50
C GLY A 482 13.05 -5.87 -19.82
N GLY A 483 12.67 -4.60 -20.03
CA GLY A 483 12.10 -4.13 -21.28
C GLY A 483 13.04 -4.33 -22.48
N ILE A 484 14.31 -3.98 -22.35
CA ILE A 484 15.33 -4.17 -23.40
C ILE A 484 15.50 -5.66 -23.71
N VAL A 485 15.70 -6.51 -22.69
CA VAL A 485 15.94 -7.94 -22.88
C VAL A 485 14.72 -8.62 -23.51
N ILE A 486 13.51 -8.34 -23.02
CA ILE A 486 12.28 -8.91 -23.56
C ILE A 486 12.08 -8.44 -25.01
N THR A 487 12.24 -7.14 -25.30
CA THR A 487 12.06 -6.60 -26.65
C THR A 487 13.08 -7.17 -27.63
N ALA A 488 14.36 -7.22 -27.25
CA ALA A 488 15.40 -7.82 -28.08
C ALA A 488 15.12 -9.30 -28.38
N TYR A 489 14.62 -10.05 -27.39
CA TYR A 489 14.27 -11.45 -27.56
C TYR A 489 13.04 -11.63 -28.46
N VAL A 490 11.99 -10.81 -28.27
CA VAL A 490 10.83 -10.79 -29.16
C VAL A 490 11.25 -10.49 -30.61
N MET A 491 12.11 -9.49 -30.82
CA MET A 491 12.64 -9.17 -32.15
C MET A 491 13.44 -10.33 -32.75
N ALA A 492 14.28 -11.02 -31.97
CA ALA A 492 15.02 -12.20 -32.41
C ALA A 492 14.10 -13.34 -32.89
N VAL A 493 12.95 -13.54 -32.22
CA VAL A 493 11.93 -14.51 -32.63
C VAL A 493 11.21 -14.06 -33.92
N ILE A 494 10.92 -12.75 -34.05
CA ILE A 494 10.26 -12.18 -35.24
C ILE A 494 11.15 -12.28 -36.49
N PHE A 495 12.47 -12.06 -36.36
CA PHE A 495 13.45 -12.24 -37.44
C PHE A 495 13.68 -13.70 -37.86
N GLN A 496 12.84 -14.63 -37.40
CA GLN A 496 12.87 -16.05 -37.75
C GLN A 496 14.21 -16.76 -37.46
N ILE A 497 14.96 -16.31 -36.45
CA ILE A 497 16.08 -17.09 -35.93
C ILE A 497 15.56 -18.45 -35.48
N ASN A 498 16.30 -19.52 -35.77
CA ASN A 498 15.86 -20.90 -35.46
C ASN A 498 15.40 -21.00 -33.98
N PRO A 499 14.09 -21.22 -33.73
CA PRO A 499 13.52 -21.12 -32.38
C PRO A 499 14.13 -22.11 -31.38
N TRP A 500 14.56 -23.29 -31.85
CA TRP A 500 15.20 -24.29 -31.00
C TRP A 500 16.57 -23.83 -30.51
N LEU A 501 17.35 -23.23 -31.41
CA LEU A 501 18.71 -22.79 -31.11
C LEU A 501 18.69 -21.51 -30.26
N LEU A 502 17.74 -20.61 -30.54
CA LEU A 502 17.53 -19.39 -29.76
C LEU A 502 17.04 -19.72 -28.34
N ASN A 503 15.94 -20.47 -28.20
CA ASN A 503 15.41 -20.83 -26.89
C ASN A 503 16.43 -21.67 -26.09
N GLY A 504 17.02 -22.70 -26.72
CA GLY A 504 18.03 -23.55 -26.08
C GLY A 504 19.26 -22.77 -25.63
N GLY A 505 19.78 -21.87 -26.47
CA GLY A 505 20.91 -21.01 -26.15
C GLY A 505 20.63 -20.07 -24.98
N VAL A 506 19.45 -19.43 -24.96
CA VAL A 506 19.04 -18.55 -23.86
C VAL A 506 18.83 -19.33 -22.56
N PHE A 507 18.21 -20.51 -22.61
CA PHE A 507 18.06 -21.37 -21.42
C PHE A 507 19.42 -21.79 -20.86
N LEU A 508 20.35 -22.19 -21.72
CA LEU A 508 21.71 -22.55 -21.30
C LEU A 508 22.41 -21.33 -20.69
N LEU A 509 22.31 -20.17 -21.31
CA LEU A 509 22.89 -18.93 -20.79
C LEU A 509 22.31 -18.60 -19.40
N ILE A 510 20.98 -18.63 -19.23
CA ILE A 510 20.34 -18.37 -17.94
C ILE A 510 20.76 -19.42 -16.91
N ALA A 511 20.85 -20.69 -17.28
CA ALA A 511 21.28 -21.77 -16.39
C ALA A 511 22.73 -21.57 -15.93
N VAL A 512 23.65 -21.24 -16.84
CA VAL A 512 25.06 -20.97 -16.53
C VAL A 512 25.19 -19.74 -15.63
N ILE A 513 24.53 -18.62 -15.95
CA ILE A 513 24.55 -17.42 -15.10
C ILE A 513 23.97 -17.72 -13.72
N SER A 514 22.85 -18.44 -13.66
CA SER A 514 22.21 -18.83 -12.40
C SER A 514 23.12 -19.73 -11.57
N ALA A 515 23.78 -20.72 -12.19
CA ALA A 515 24.70 -21.62 -11.52
C ALA A 515 25.95 -20.89 -11.01
N LEU A 516 26.56 -20.02 -11.82
CA LEU A 516 27.68 -19.17 -11.42
C LEU A 516 27.30 -18.24 -10.26
N TYR A 517 26.10 -17.64 -10.34
CA TYR A 517 25.57 -16.78 -9.30
C TYR A 517 25.38 -17.55 -7.98
N LEU A 518 24.71 -18.71 -8.03
CA LEU A 518 24.48 -19.56 -6.86
C LEU A 518 25.80 -20.07 -6.26
N ARG A 519 26.76 -20.47 -7.10
CA ARG A 519 28.09 -20.89 -6.66
C ARG A 519 28.84 -19.76 -5.96
N ASN A 520 28.80 -18.55 -6.52
CA ASN A 520 29.38 -17.36 -5.90
C ASN A 520 28.74 -17.06 -4.54
N LYS A 521 27.40 -17.15 -4.43
CA LYS A 521 26.72 -16.96 -3.14
C LYS A 521 26.99 -18.10 -2.15
N GLN A 522 27.18 -19.33 -2.64
CA GLN A 522 27.58 -20.47 -1.81
C GLN A 522 28.96 -20.25 -1.17
N THR A 523 29.94 -19.78 -1.93
CA THR A 523 31.30 -19.52 -1.42
C THR A 523 31.36 -18.25 -0.58
N TYR A 524 30.73 -17.16 -1.03
CA TYR A 524 30.81 -15.86 -0.37
C TYR A 524 29.98 -15.78 0.92
N PHE A 525 28.80 -16.40 0.95
CA PHE A 525 27.86 -16.29 2.08
C PHE A 525 27.76 -17.59 2.85
N TRP A 526 27.27 -18.67 2.23
CA TRP A 526 26.90 -19.90 2.95
C TRP A 526 28.09 -20.63 3.58
N ASN A 527 29.28 -20.56 2.97
CA ASN A 527 30.48 -21.19 3.52
C ASN A 527 31.19 -20.34 4.60
N ARG A 528 30.87 -19.05 4.71
CA ARG A 528 31.43 -18.14 5.72
C ARG A 528 30.60 -18.06 7.01
N LEU A 529 29.40 -18.64 7.01
CA LEU A 529 28.60 -18.80 8.22
C LEU A 529 29.30 -19.85 9.10
N MET A 530 29.98 -19.40 10.16
CA MET A 530 30.54 -20.28 11.19
C MET A 530 29.39 -21.04 11.87
N ASP A 531 29.57 -22.34 12.08
CA ASP A 531 28.66 -23.15 12.91
C ASP A 531 28.98 -22.98 14.40
#